data_AF-A0A9W4G3V6-F1
#
_entry.id   AF-A0A9W4G3V6-F1
#
_cell.length_a   1.000
_cell.length_b   1.000
_cell.length_c   1.000
_cell.angle_alpha   90.00
_cell.angle_beta   90.00
_cell.angle_gamma   90.00
#
_symmetry.space_group_name_H-M   'P 1'
#
loop_
_entity.id
_entity.type
_entity.pdbx_description
1 polymer ?
#
loop_
_entity_poly.entity_id
_entity_poly.type
_entity_poly.pdbx_seq_one_letter_code
_entity_poly.pdbx_strand_id
1 'polypeptide(L)'
;MKKFLIFSLLFIISLVLVTCAEQSQHLSQNTSTSNLKSPLTIWWTKGFYPEEDEALQTVIKAWEQQTGLKAELTLFSDDENLKQTLNALETQNLPDIVYNRRLEFAVNPKAAWEGKVAEVSDIIKPIKTLYTPSAIQSVYLYNQTSKKFGYYGVPLQQQTLHLHYWRDLLEEAGFQERDIPKDWNNFWAFWQEVQMKILPMPRKLKVFSLF
;
A
#
# COMPACT_ATOMS: atom_id res chain seq x y z
N MET A 1 43.00 -34.73 42.12
CA MET A 1 42.74 -33.30 41.84
C MET A 1 42.68 -32.92 40.34
N LYS A 2 43.09 -33.78 39.38
CA LYS A 2 42.94 -33.50 37.93
C LYS A 2 41.59 -33.91 37.31
N LYS A 3 40.81 -34.79 37.95
CA LYS A 3 39.49 -35.25 37.42
C LYS A 3 38.31 -34.37 37.83
N PHE A 4 38.46 -33.53 38.86
CA PHE A 4 37.42 -32.57 39.30
C PHE A 4 37.47 -31.26 38.49
N LEU A 5 38.64 -30.88 37.98
CA LEU A 5 38.80 -29.71 37.09
C LEU A 5 38.20 -29.91 35.69
N ILE A 6 38.12 -31.16 35.21
CA ILE A 6 37.60 -31.48 33.87
C ILE A 6 36.06 -31.41 33.87
N PHE A 7 35.40 -31.79 34.96
CA PHE A 7 33.94 -31.69 35.07
C PHE A 7 33.44 -30.25 35.23
N SER A 8 34.24 -29.36 35.83
CA SER A 8 33.89 -27.93 35.92
C SER A 8 34.08 -27.18 34.60
N LEU A 9 34.94 -27.67 33.70
CA LEU A 9 35.19 -27.08 32.38
C LEU A 9 34.13 -27.50 31.34
N LEU A 10 33.51 -28.67 31.51
CA LEU A 10 32.45 -29.17 30.62
C LEU A 10 31.07 -28.58 30.91
N PHE A 11 30.84 -28.02 32.11
CA PHE A 11 29.56 -27.39 32.47
C PHE A 11 29.44 -25.93 31.95
N ILE A 12 30.56 -25.30 31.62
CA ILE A 12 30.59 -23.91 31.10
C ILE A 12 30.38 -23.87 29.57
N ILE A 13 30.62 -24.98 28.86
CA ILE A 13 30.48 -25.06 27.40
C ILE A 13 29.03 -25.36 26.97
N SER A 14 28.17 -25.85 27.86
CA SER A 14 26.74 -26.05 27.58
C SER A 14 25.86 -24.81 27.79
N LEU A 15 26.42 -23.66 28.21
CA LEU A 15 25.67 -22.43 28.47
C LEU A 15 25.76 -21.39 27.34
N VAL A 16 26.18 -21.79 26.14
CA VAL A 16 26.24 -20.92 24.95
C VAL A 16 25.42 -21.50 23.79
N LEU A 17 24.30 -22.17 24.09
CA LEU A 17 23.20 -22.29 23.13
C LEU A 17 22.25 -21.12 23.35
N VAL A 18 22.61 -20.05 22.65
CA VAL A 18 21.83 -18.89 22.29
C VAL A 18 20.41 -19.31 21.89
N THR A 19 19.46 -19.14 22.80
CA THR A 19 18.08 -18.85 22.41
C THR A 19 17.95 -17.34 22.45
N CYS A 20 18.26 -16.68 21.34
CA CYS A 20 17.61 -15.42 21.02
C CYS A 20 16.12 -15.75 20.90
N ALA A 21 15.39 -15.65 22.01
CA ALA A 21 14.00 -15.28 21.92
C ALA A 21 14.01 -13.92 21.25
N GLU A 22 13.50 -13.85 20.02
CA GLU A 22 13.21 -12.58 19.36
C GLU A 22 12.31 -11.78 20.30
N GLN A 23 12.94 -10.88 21.02
CA GLN A 23 12.27 -9.78 21.66
C GLN A 23 11.84 -8.87 20.52
N SER A 24 10.66 -9.17 19.97
CA SER A 24 9.91 -8.21 19.19
C SER A 24 9.89 -6.94 20.00
N GLN A 25 10.67 -5.94 19.54
CA GLN A 25 10.61 -4.60 20.08
C GLN A 25 9.19 -4.11 19.79
N HIS A 26 8.30 -4.33 20.75
CA HIS A 26 7.03 -3.65 20.80
C HIS A 26 7.40 -2.18 20.87
N LEU A 27 7.17 -1.47 19.76
CA LEU A 27 7.23 -0.02 19.69
C LEU A 27 6.19 0.52 20.67
N SER A 28 6.56 0.59 21.95
CA SER A 28 5.91 1.47 22.91
C SER A 28 6.29 2.89 22.52
N GLN A 29 5.62 3.41 21.49
CA GLN A 29 5.40 4.84 21.42
C GLN A 29 4.55 5.19 22.64
N ASN A 30 5.04 6.12 23.46
CA ASN A 30 4.23 6.78 24.48
C ASN A 30 3.04 7.41 23.76
N THR A 31 1.91 6.71 23.72
CA THR A 31 0.64 7.27 23.30
C THR A 31 0.31 8.33 24.33
N SER A 32 0.71 9.57 24.03
CA SER A 32 0.18 10.73 24.71
C SER A 32 -1.32 10.62 24.50
N THR A 33 -2.08 10.39 25.57
CA THR A 33 -3.54 10.35 25.53
C THR A 33 -4.02 11.75 25.17
N SER A 34 -4.05 11.99 23.86
CA SER A 34 -4.75 13.11 23.24
C SER A 34 -6.20 13.03 23.71
N ASN A 35 -6.63 13.99 24.54
CA ASN A 35 -8.05 14.24 24.76
C ASN A 35 -8.64 14.83 23.48
N LEU A 36 -8.86 13.97 22.47
CA LEU A 36 -9.62 14.31 21.28
C LEU A 36 -11.04 14.70 21.75
N LYS A 37 -11.40 15.96 21.54
CA LYS A 37 -12.74 16.49 21.88
C LYS A 37 -13.82 15.99 20.91
N SER A 38 -13.43 15.43 19.77
CA SER A 38 -14.30 14.98 18.69
C SER A 38 -13.78 13.64 18.13
N PRO A 39 -14.66 12.81 17.53
CA PRO A 39 -14.23 11.57 16.88
C PRO A 39 -13.21 11.82 15.76
N LEU A 40 -12.30 10.88 15.55
CA LEU A 40 -11.38 10.84 14.42
C LEU A 40 -12.19 10.64 13.13
N THR A 41 -12.18 11.62 12.23
CA THR A 41 -12.93 11.57 10.98
C THR A 41 -12.12 10.88 9.88
N ILE A 42 -12.73 9.91 9.20
CA ILE A 42 -12.08 9.09 8.17
C ILE A 42 -12.95 9.06 6.92
N TRP A 43 -12.41 9.55 5.81
CA TRP A 43 -13.01 9.39 4.48
C TRP A 43 -12.27 8.30 3.72
N TRP A 44 -12.99 7.27 3.30
CA TRP A 44 -12.38 6.09 2.68
C TRP A 44 -13.10 5.69 1.41
N THR A 45 -12.34 5.32 0.38
CA THR A 45 -12.95 4.74 -0.81
C THR A 45 -13.44 3.33 -0.50
N LYS A 46 -14.74 3.11 -0.70
CA LYS A 46 -15.39 1.81 -0.56
C LYS A 46 -14.67 0.70 -1.34
N GLY A 47 -14.54 -0.45 -0.70
CA GLY A 47 -14.01 -1.67 -1.30
C GLY A 47 -14.83 -2.14 -2.48
N PHE A 48 -14.20 -2.89 -3.38
CA PHE A 48 -14.95 -3.60 -4.43
C PHE A 48 -15.64 -4.84 -3.85
N TYR A 49 -14.99 -5.45 -2.85
CA TYR A 49 -15.52 -6.58 -2.09
C TYR A 49 -15.94 -6.13 -0.68
N PRO A 50 -17.07 -6.63 -0.14
CA PRO A 50 -17.50 -6.34 1.22
C PRO A 50 -16.41 -6.60 2.28
N GLU A 51 -15.58 -7.62 2.07
CA GLU A 51 -14.50 -8.02 2.97
C GLU A 51 -13.43 -6.94 3.15
N GLU A 52 -13.21 -6.08 2.14
CA GLU A 52 -12.31 -4.93 2.27
C GLU A 52 -12.84 -3.91 3.29
N ASP A 53 -14.15 -3.61 3.22
CA ASP A 53 -14.81 -2.68 4.14
C ASP A 53 -14.86 -3.27 5.57
N GLU A 54 -15.12 -4.56 5.69
CA GLU A 54 -15.12 -5.28 6.98
C GLU A 54 -13.74 -5.31 7.64
N ALA A 55 -12.68 -5.51 6.85
CA ALA A 55 -11.31 -5.47 7.34
C ALA A 55 -10.96 -4.08 7.91
N LEU A 56 -11.33 -3.00 7.19
CA LEU A 56 -11.13 -1.64 7.67
C LEU A 56 -11.90 -1.37 8.97
N GLN A 57 -13.18 -1.76 9.03
CA GLN A 57 -13.99 -1.61 10.24
C GLN A 57 -13.40 -2.37 11.43
N THR A 58 -12.83 -3.56 11.18
CA THR A 58 -12.15 -4.34 12.21
C THR A 58 -10.93 -3.61 12.76
N VAL A 59 -10.11 -3.02 11.89
CA VAL A 59 -8.95 -2.19 12.31
C VAL A 59 -9.39 -0.99 13.13
N ILE A 60 -10.43 -0.27 12.67
CA ILE A 60 -10.97 0.89 13.39
C ILE A 60 -11.48 0.49 14.77
N LYS A 61 -12.25 -0.60 14.86
CA LYS A 61 -12.79 -1.11 16.12
C LYS A 61 -11.68 -1.51 17.10
N ALA A 62 -10.63 -2.17 16.62
CA ALA A 62 -9.48 -2.52 17.45
C ALA A 62 -8.76 -1.27 17.99
N TRP A 63 -8.60 -0.25 17.14
CA TRP A 63 -8.02 1.03 17.54
C TRP A 63 -8.89 1.76 18.58
N GLU A 64 -10.21 1.81 18.40
CA GLU A 64 -11.13 2.40 19.39
C GLU A 64 -11.05 1.68 20.74
N GLN A 65 -10.99 0.34 20.74
CA GLN A 65 -10.86 -0.46 21.95
C GLN A 65 -9.53 -0.22 22.67
N GLN A 66 -8.43 -0.11 21.91
CA GLN A 66 -7.10 0.11 22.46
C GLN A 66 -6.93 1.52 23.05
N THR A 67 -7.54 2.52 22.43
CA THR A 67 -7.31 3.93 22.77
C THR A 67 -8.41 4.54 23.64
N GLY A 68 -9.61 3.94 23.65
CA GLY A 68 -10.81 4.54 24.24
C GLY A 68 -11.38 5.71 23.42
N LEU A 69 -10.78 6.04 22.28
CA LEU A 69 -11.22 7.10 21.39
C LEU A 69 -12.28 6.59 20.40
N LYS A 70 -12.91 7.53 19.68
CA LYS A 70 -13.93 7.23 18.67
C LYS A 70 -13.50 7.66 17.29
N ALA A 71 -13.96 6.93 16.28
CA ALA A 71 -13.77 7.26 14.87
C ALA A 71 -15.12 7.32 14.14
N GLU A 72 -15.20 8.22 13.17
CA GLU A 72 -16.33 8.37 12.25
C GLU A 72 -15.85 8.02 10.84
N LEU A 73 -16.25 6.86 10.36
CA LEU A 73 -15.91 6.37 9.02
C LEU A 73 -17.03 6.73 8.04
N THR A 74 -16.67 7.42 6.95
CA THR A 74 -17.54 7.62 5.79
C THR A 74 -16.96 6.89 4.58
N LEU A 75 -17.75 5.98 4.01
CA LEU A 75 -17.41 5.24 2.80
C LEU A 75 -18.01 5.92 1.58
N PHE A 76 -17.17 6.22 0.61
CA PHE A 76 -17.56 6.87 -0.65
C PHE A 76 -17.24 5.98 -1.85
N SER A 77 -17.93 6.20 -2.97
CA SER A 77 -17.40 5.74 -4.26
C SER A 77 -16.07 6.44 -4.57
N ASP A 78 -15.23 5.86 -5.44
CA ASP A 78 -13.89 6.41 -5.70
C ASP A 78 -13.97 7.84 -6.30
N ASP A 79 -14.92 8.11 -7.21
CA ASP A 79 -15.11 9.45 -7.81
C ASP A 79 -15.67 10.46 -6.82
N GLU A 80 -16.62 10.05 -5.99
CA GLU A 80 -17.21 10.94 -4.98
C GLU A 80 -16.17 11.34 -3.93
N ASN A 81 -15.40 10.36 -3.42
CA ASN A 81 -14.34 10.62 -2.46
C ASN A 81 -13.32 11.64 -2.99
N LEU A 82 -12.83 11.41 -4.22
CA LEU A 82 -11.86 12.30 -4.84
C LEU A 82 -12.43 13.72 -5.00
N LYS A 83 -13.68 13.84 -5.48
CA LYS A 83 -14.35 15.14 -5.63
C LYS A 83 -14.50 15.85 -4.28
N GLN A 84 -14.96 15.16 -3.24
CA GLN A 84 -15.12 15.74 -1.90
C GLN A 84 -13.76 16.17 -1.32
N THR A 85 -12.74 15.34 -1.46
CA THR A 85 -11.39 15.63 -0.98
C THR A 85 -10.80 16.87 -1.67
N LEU A 86 -10.94 16.99 -2.99
CA LEU A 86 -10.50 18.18 -3.73
C LEU A 86 -11.22 19.45 -3.26
N ASN A 87 -12.54 19.38 -3.06
CA ASN A 87 -13.32 20.51 -2.54
C ASN A 87 -12.88 20.88 -1.11
N ALA A 88 -12.69 19.89 -0.24
CA ALA A 88 -12.25 20.07 1.14
C ALA A 88 -10.83 20.65 1.23
N LEU A 89 -9.95 20.32 0.29
CA LEU A 89 -8.61 20.90 0.18
C LEU A 89 -8.68 22.41 -0.12
N GLU A 90 -9.63 22.86 -0.94
CA GLU A 90 -9.82 24.28 -1.24
C GLU A 90 -10.45 25.03 -0.05
N THR A 91 -11.42 24.42 0.63
CA THR A 91 -12.15 25.04 1.75
C THR A 91 -11.50 24.84 3.11
N GLN A 92 -10.33 24.19 3.16
CA GLN A 92 -9.59 23.86 4.41
C GLN A 92 -10.43 23.06 5.41
N ASN A 93 -11.26 22.15 4.91
CA ASN A 93 -12.16 21.32 5.72
C ASN A 93 -11.95 19.82 5.43
N LEU A 94 -10.68 19.39 5.42
CA LEU A 94 -10.31 17.99 5.26
C LEU A 94 -10.64 17.19 6.53
N PRO A 95 -11.00 15.90 6.42
CA PRO A 95 -11.06 15.02 7.58
C PRO A 95 -9.65 14.72 8.10
N ASP A 96 -9.56 14.03 9.23
CA ASP A 96 -8.28 13.64 9.83
C ASP A 96 -7.53 12.62 8.95
N ILE A 97 -8.25 11.70 8.31
CA ILE A 97 -7.70 10.69 7.40
C ILE A 97 -8.52 10.63 6.11
N VAL A 98 -7.82 10.67 4.96
CA VAL A 98 -8.41 10.37 3.65
C VAL A 98 -7.65 9.21 3.02
N TYR A 99 -8.40 8.21 2.53
CA TYR A 99 -7.89 7.21 1.60
C TYR A 99 -8.69 7.24 0.31
N ASN A 100 -7.99 7.45 -0.81
CA ASN A 100 -8.50 7.25 -2.15
C ASN A 100 -7.37 6.77 -3.07
N ARG A 101 -7.69 5.89 -4.03
CA ARG A 101 -6.70 5.22 -4.89
C ARG A 101 -5.95 6.16 -5.84
N ARG A 102 -6.38 7.43 -5.92
CA ARG A 102 -5.87 8.47 -6.83
C ARG A 102 -5.26 9.68 -6.11
N LEU A 103 -5.21 9.70 -4.78
CA LEU A 103 -4.67 10.86 -4.04
C LEU A 103 -3.20 11.12 -4.36
N GLU A 104 -2.41 10.06 -4.58
CA GLU A 104 -0.97 10.14 -4.81
C GLU A 104 -0.63 11.08 -5.97
N PHE A 105 -1.41 11.07 -7.06
CA PHE A 105 -1.20 11.96 -8.20
C PHE A 105 -2.16 13.16 -8.22
N ALA A 106 -3.37 13.04 -7.68
CA ALA A 106 -4.40 14.08 -7.81
C ALA A 106 -4.42 15.12 -6.68
N VAL A 107 -3.96 14.77 -5.47
CA VAL A 107 -4.16 15.59 -4.27
C VAL A 107 -2.85 15.81 -3.51
N ASN A 108 -2.13 14.75 -3.19
CA ASN A 108 -0.97 14.78 -2.30
C ASN A 108 0.11 15.79 -2.71
N PRO A 109 0.49 15.92 -4.00
CA PRO A 109 1.53 16.88 -4.40
C PRO A 109 1.14 18.32 -4.07
N LYS A 110 -0.10 18.72 -4.38
CA LYS A 110 -0.62 20.06 -4.09
C LYS A 110 -0.78 20.27 -2.58
N ALA A 111 -1.39 19.31 -1.90
CA ALA A 111 -1.63 19.41 -0.46
C ALA A 111 -0.33 19.49 0.34
N ALA A 112 0.68 18.68 -0.02
CA ALA A 112 2.01 18.71 0.59
C ALA A 112 2.72 20.04 0.29
N TRP A 113 2.68 20.50 -0.95
CA TRP A 113 3.25 21.79 -1.36
C TRP A 113 2.67 22.94 -0.52
N GLU A 114 1.35 23.01 -0.40
CA GLU A 114 0.63 24.05 0.34
C GLU A 114 0.68 23.88 1.88
N GLY A 115 1.22 22.75 2.37
CA GLY A 115 1.26 22.45 3.80
C GLY A 115 -0.10 22.20 4.44
N LYS A 116 -1.05 21.67 3.66
CA LYS A 116 -2.42 21.33 4.10
C LYS A 116 -2.56 19.90 4.62
N VAL A 117 -1.48 19.13 4.62
CA VAL A 117 -1.43 17.75 5.15
C VAL A 117 -0.26 17.60 6.12
N ALA A 118 -0.43 16.70 7.08
CA ALA A 118 0.59 16.42 8.08
C ALA A 118 1.84 15.78 7.45
N GLU A 119 3.00 16.16 7.97
CA GLU A 119 4.25 15.45 7.72
C GLU A 119 4.29 14.21 8.62
N VAL A 120 4.47 13.02 8.04
CA VAL A 120 4.31 11.71 8.70
C VAL A 120 5.61 10.90 8.74
N SER A 121 6.76 11.57 8.73
CA SER A 121 8.07 10.89 8.82
C SER A 121 8.18 9.91 9.98
N ASP A 122 7.61 10.26 11.14
CA ASP A 122 7.72 9.45 12.36
C ASP A 122 6.91 8.14 12.26
N ILE A 123 5.92 8.10 11.36
CA ILE A 123 5.18 6.88 11.02
C ILE A 123 5.97 6.06 10.00
N ILE A 124 6.53 6.70 8.96
CA ILE A 124 7.19 6.00 7.85
C ILE A 124 8.56 5.44 8.22
N LYS A 125 9.41 6.21 8.90
CA LYS A 125 10.82 5.84 9.15
C LYS A 125 10.99 4.48 9.86
N PRO A 126 10.21 4.13 10.91
CA PRO A 126 10.36 2.86 11.61
C PRO A 126 10.01 1.63 10.75
N ILE A 127 9.09 1.79 9.80
CA ILE A 127 8.58 0.70 8.95
C ILE A 127 9.03 0.80 7.50
N LYS A 128 10.01 1.68 7.21
CA LYS A 128 10.44 2.01 5.85
C LYS A 128 10.88 0.79 5.05
N THR A 129 11.44 -0.22 5.71
CA THR A 129 11.91 -1.48 5.10
C THR A 129 10.78 -2.39 4.63
N LEU A 130 9.53 -2.14 5.06
CA LEU A 130 8.35 -2.89 4.60
C LEU A 130 7.85 -2.41 3.23
N TYR A 131 8.33 -1.25 2.77
CA TYR A 131 7.87 -0.63 1.54
C TYR A 131 8.82 -0.86 0.37
N THR A 132 8.26 -0.89 -0.84
CA THR A 132 9.06 -0.81 -2.06
C THR A 132 9.71 0.58 -2.19
N PRO A 133 10.85 0.69 -2.89
CA PRO A 133 11.47 2.00 -3.13
C PRO A 133 10.52 3.00 -3.80
N SER A 134 9.70 2.54 -4.76
CA SER A 134 8.73 3.36 -5.47
C SER A 134 7.60 3.86 -4.54
N ALA A 135 7.11 3.02 -3.62
CA ALA A 135 6.06 3.42 -2.69
C ALA A 135 6.53 4.50 -1.70
N ILE A 136 7.78 4.41 -1.22
CA ILE A 136 8.36 5.44 -0.36
C ILE A 136 8.59 6.74 -1.13
N GLN A 137 9.06 6.64 -2.37
CA GLN A 137 9.37 7.82 -3.18
C GLN A 137 8.11 8.61 -3.54
N SER A 138 6.98 7.94 -3.81
CA SER A 138 5.72 8.61 -4.20
C SER A 138 5.15 9.54 -3.14
N VAL A 139 5.47 9.30 -1.86
CA VAL A 139 5.01 10.13 -0.74
C VAL A 139 6.09 11.08 -0.20
N TYR A 140 7.31 11.05 -0.76
CA TYR A 140 8.40 11.95 -0.39
C TYR A 140 8.33 13.26 -1.19
N LEU A 141 7.61 14.25 -0.65
CA LEU A 141 7.21 15.46 -1.36
C LEU A 141 7.83 16.71 -0.73
N TYR A 142 8.00 17.75 -1.54
CA TYR A 142 8.47 19.05 -1.07
C TYR A 142 7.32 19.89 -0.54
N ASN A 143 7.53 20.55 0.60
CA ASN A 143 6.56 21.43 1.21
C ASN A 143 7.05 22.88 1.18
N GLN A 144 6.29 23.75 0.53
CA GLN A 144 6.68 25.14 0.27
C GLN A 144 6.65 26.01 1.53
N THR A 145 5.81 25.66 2.51
CA THR A 145 5.67 26.39 3.78
C THR A 145 6.86 26.13 4.69
N SER A 146 7.25 24.87 4.85
CA SER A 146 8.37 24.44 5.71
C SER A 146 9.72 24.38 4.99
N LYS A 147 9.73 24.57 3.66
CA LYS A 147 10.93 24.60 2.79
C LYS A 147 11.78 23.34 2.84
N LYS A 148 11.19 22.19 3.11
CA LYS A 148 11.88 20.90 3.19
C LYS A 148 11.09 19.79 2.51
N PHE A 149 11.81 18.73 2.16
CA PHE A 149 11.18 17.45 1.81
C PHE A 149 10.79 16.70 3.09
N GLY A 150 9.71 15.94 2.99
CA GLY A 150 9.19 15.09 4.05
C GLY A 150 8.26 14.03 3.47
N TYR A 151 7.74 13.16 4.32
CA TYR A 151 6.74 12.19 3.94
C TYR A 151 5.36 12.78 4.20
N TYR A 152 4.52 12.88 3.17
CA TYR A 152 3.19 13.53 3.26
C TYR A 152 2.04 12.58 2.91
N GLY A 153 2.24 11.30 3.19
CA GLY A 153 1.25 10.24 3.04
C GLY A 153 1.81 8.90 3.54
N VAL A 154 0.90 7.99 3.88
CA VAL A 154 1.23 6.61 4.25
C VAL A 154 0.82 5.68 3.12
N PRO A 155 1.76 5.05 2.39
CA PRO A 155 1.40 4.12 1.33
C PRO A 155 0.65 2.91 1.91
N LEU A 156 -0.51 2.60 1.32
CA LEU A 156 -1.34 1.44 1.68
C LEU A 156 -1.56 0.49 0.50
N GLN A 157 -1.59 1.02 -0.72
CA GLN A 157 -1.79 0.26 -1.94
C GLN A 157 -0.76 0.68 -3.00
N GLN A 158 -0.24 -0.30 -3.74
CA GLN A 158 0.55 -0.08 -4.94
C GLN A 158 -0.17 -0.75 -6.12
N GLN A 159 -0.27 -0.06 -7.25
CA GLN A 159 -0.89 -0.57 -8.46
C GLN A 159 0.11 -0.51 -9.61
N THR A 160 0.07 -1.51 -10.47
CA THR A 160 0.86 -1.62 -11.70
C THR A 160 -0.10 -1.83 -12.87
N LEU A 161 0.17 -1.15 -13.99
CA LEU A 161 -0.60 -1.33 -15.21
C LEU A 161 -0.10 -2.58 -15.94
N HIS A 162 -1.01 -3.48 -16.28
CA HIS A 162 -0.71 -4.73 -16.99
C HIS A 162 -1.52 -4.84 -18.27
N LEU A 163 -0.87 -5.34 -19.32
CA LEU A 163 -1.55 -5.78 -20.53
C LEU A 163 -1.95 -7.25 -20.35
N HIS A 164 -3.24 -7.49 -20.49
CA HIS A 164 -3.84 -8.82 -20.37
C HIS A 164 -4.19 -9.33 -21.77
N TYR A 165 -3.97 -10.62 -22.01
CA TYR A 165 -4.28 -11.29 -23.26
C TYR A 165 -4.82 -12.68 -23.00
N TRP A 166 -5.55 -13.24 -23.94
CA TRP A 166 -6.13 -14.58 -23.81
C TRP A 166 -5.15 -15.57 -24.45
N ARG A 167 -4.40 -16.33 -23.64
CA ARG A 167 -3.41 -17.30 -24.16
C ARG A 167 -4.03 -18.32 -25.11
N ASP A 168 -5.20 -18.86 -24.77
CA ASP A 168 -5.89 -19.83 -25.62
C ASP A 168 -6.22 -19.23 -27.00
N LEU A 169 -6.59 -17.94 -27.05
CA LEU A 169 -6.83 -17.22 -28.30
C LEU A 169 -5.54 -16.97 -29.10
N LEU A 170 -4.43 -16.74 -28.39
CA LEU A 170 -3.13 -16.59 -29.02
C LEU A 170 -2.70 -17.91 -29.71
N GLU A 171 -2.88 -19.02 -29.00
CA GLU A 171 -2.61 -20.37 -29.51
C GLU A 171 -3.54 -20.73 -30.69
N GLU A 172 -4.82 -20.37 -30.62
CA GLU A 172 -5.80 -20.55 -31.70
C GLU A 172 -5.41 -19.74 -32.97
N ALA A 173 -4.81 -18.56 -32.78
CA ALA A 173 -4.24 -17.76 -33.87
C ALA A 173 -2.90 -18.33 -34.41
N GLY A 174 -2.41 -19.44 -33.84
CA GLY A 174 -1.17 -20.11 -34.24
C GLY A 174 0.10 -19.51 -33.65
N PHE A 175 0.00 -18.77 -32.55
CA PHE A 175 1.12 -18.10 -31.87
C PHE A 175 1.31 -18.60 -30.45
N GLN A 176 2.50 -18.36 -29.91
CA GLN A 176 2.86 -18.63 -28.51
C GLN A 176 3.37 -17.34 -27.83
N GLU A 177 3.44 -17.36 -26.50
CA GLU A 177 3.91 -16.21 -25.71
C GLU A 177 5.28 -15.69 -26.15
N ARG A 178 6.19 -16.60 -26.54
CA ARG A 178 7.54 -16.23 -27.02
C ARG A 178 7.54 -15.45 -28.34
N ASP A 179 6.44 -15.47 -29.08
CA ASP A 179 6.30 -14.78 -30.36
C ASP A 179 5.88 -13.31 -30.17
N ILE A 180 5.49 -12.92 -28.94
CA ILE A 180 5.06 -11.56 -28.61
C ILE A 180 6.27 -10.62 -28.66
N PRO A 181 6.31 -9.65 -29.59
CA PRO A 181 7.44 -8.74 -29.71
C PRO A 181 7.57 -7.82 -28.48
N LYS A 182 8.81 -7.47 -28.11
CA LYS A 182 9.07 -6.56 -26.98
C LYS A 182 9.20 -5.09 -27.37
N ASP A 183 9.32 -4.81 -28.67
CA ASP A 183 9.38 -3.44 -29.17
C ASP A 183 7.98 -2.90 -29.46
N TRP A 184 7.83 -1.58 -29.30
CA TRP A 184 6.53 -0.91 -29.32
C TRP A 184 5.75 -1.15 -30.62
N ASN A 185 6.37 -0.93 -31.78
CA ASN A 185 5.66 -0.98 -33.06
C ASN A 185 5.27 -2.41 -33.42
N ASN A 186 6.19 -3.37 -33.27
CA ASN A 186 5.89 -4.76 -33.60
C ASN A 186 4.93 -5.38 -32.59
N PHE A 187 4.95 -4.98 -31.32
CA PHE A 187 3.99 -5.44 -30.33
C PHE A 187 2.54 -5.13 -30.77
N TRP A 188 2.28 -3.89 -31.20
CA TRP A 188 0.94 -3.52 -31.66
C TRP A 188 0.57 -4.14 -33.01
N ALA A 189 1.50 -4.23 -33.95
CA ALA A 189 1.28 -4.90 -35.23
C ALA A 189 0.96 -6.40 -35.04
N PHE A 190 1.63 -7.06 -34.11
CA PHE A 190 1.39 -8.45 -33.75
C PHE A 190 -0.05 -8.67 -33.25
N TRP A 191 -0.55 -7.83 -32.34
CA TRP A 191 -1.92 -7.99 -31.84
C TRP A 191 -2.98 -7.70 -32.90
N GLN A 192 -2.70 -6.85 -33.89
CA GLN A 192 -3.57 -6.68 -35.06
C GLN A 192 -3.63 -7.97 -35.90
N GLU A 193 -2.49 -8.63 -36.12
CA GLU A 193 -2.44 -9.91 -36.82
C GLU A 193 -3.21 -11.00 -36.07
N VAL A 194 -2.96 -11.13 -34.76
CA VAL A 194 -3.67 -12.08 -33.88
C VAL A 194 -5.18 -11.85 -33.97
N GLN A 195 -5.64 -10.60 -33.87
CA GLN A 195 -7.07 -10.28 -33.97
C GLN A 195 -7.68 -10.73 -35.31
N MET A 196 -6.99 -10.47 -36.43
CA MET A 196 -7.47 -10.87 -37.77
C MET A 196 -7.66 -12.39 -37.89
N LYS A 197 -6.81 -13.19 -37.24
CA LYS A 197 -6.89 -14.65 -37.28
C LYS A 197 -8.05 -15.23 -36.44
N ILE A 198 -8.51 -14.53 -35.39
CA ILE A 198 -9.51 -15.06 -34.44
C ILE A 198 -10.94 -14.56 -34.73
N LEU A 199 -11.11 -13.43 -35.43
CA LEU A 199 -12.45 -12.92 -35.79
C LEU A 199 -13.41 -13.93 -36.46
N PRO A 200 -13.00 -14.94 -37.24
CA PRO A 200 -13.94 -15.87 -37.88
C PRO A 200 -14.51 -17.01 -37.00
N MET A 201 -14.25 -17.09 -35.68
CA MET A 201 -14.57 -18.29 -34.85
C MET A 201 -15.61 -18.07 -33.71
N PRO A 202 -16.60 -18.99 -33.50
CA PRO A 202 -17.60 -18.93 -32.41
C PRO A 202 -17.06 -19.38 -31.03
N ARG A 203 -17.49 -18.78 -29.88
CA ARG A 203 -16.66 -18.80 -28.62
C ARG A 203 -17.33 -19.04 -27.24
N LYS A 204 -16.50 -19.52 -26.29
CA LYS A 204 -16.45 -19.30 -24.81
C LYS A 204 -14.98 -19.12 -24.38
N LEU A 205 -14.61 -18.21 -23.45
CA LEU A 205 -13.21 -17.71 -23.28
C LEU A 205 -12.66 -17.70 -21.81
N LYS A 206 -11.31 -17.80 -21.61
CA LYS A 206 -10.54 -17.60 -20.33
C LYS A 206 -9.26 -16.69 -20.41
N VAL A 207 -9.07 -15.71 -19.50
CA VAL A 207 -8.08 -14.58 -19.56
C VAL A 207 -6.70 -14.90 -18.95
N PHE A 208 -5.61 -14.31 -19.47
CA PHE A 208 -4.22 -14.38 -18.93
C PHE A 208 -3.51 -12.98 -18.92
N SER A 209 -2.34 -12.84 -18.27
CA SER A 209 -1.57 -11.58 -18.11
C SER A 209 -0.08 -11.69 -18.48
N LEU A 210 0.56 -10.59 -18.91
CA LEU A 210 2.02 -10.46 -19.12
C LEU A 210 2.64 -9.45 -18.11
N PHE A 211 3.90 -9.68 -17.74
CA PHE A 211 4.73 -8.78 -16.93
C PHE A 211 5.81 -8.12 -17.78
#